data_AF-A0AAW1GJL7-F1
#
_entry.id   AF-A0AAW1GJL7-F1
#
_cell.length_a   1.000
_cell.length_b   1.000
_cell.length_c   1.000
_cell.angle_alpha   90.00
_cell.angle_beta   90.00
_cell.angle_gamma   90.00
#
_symmetry.space_group_name_H-M   'P 1'
#
loop_
_entity.id
_entity.type
_entity.pdbx_description
1 polymer ?
#
loop_
_entity_poly.entity_id
_entity_poly.type
_entity_poly.pdbx_seq_one_letter_code
_entity_poly.pdbx_strand_id
1 'polypeptide(L)'
;LNAEQVRKEGTLEEVWKTFKEILYSNAKQVCGWEKYSQHTKSARWWNDQVKRTIGEKKSAWKKYLQTKIQEDRAKCIDRRNEAKKVVKT
;
A
#
# COMPACT_ATOMS: atom_id res chain seq x y z
N LEU A 1 -36.46 -20.46 8.14
CA LEU A 1 -35.93 -19.72 9.32
C LEU A 1 -36.61 -18.35 9.31
N ASN A 2 -37.50 -18.11 10.28
CA ASN A 2 -38.41 -16.96 10.33
C ASN A 2 -37.65 -15.63 10.51
N ALA A 3 -38.08 -14.61 9.78
CA ALA A 3 -37.51 -13.26 9.78
C ALA A 3 -37.73 -12.48 11.10
N GLU A 4 -38.32 -13.09 12.12
CA GLU A 4 -38.70 -12.45 13.38
C GLU A 4 -37.66 -12.58 14.51
N GLN A 5 -36.52 -13.25 14.27
CA GLN A 5 -35.49 -13.46 15.31
C GLN A 5 -34.28 -12.51 15.26
N VAL A 6 -34.29 -11.47 14.42
CA VAL A 6 -33.14 -10.56 14.24
C VAL A 6 -33.20 -9.30 15.13
N ARG A 7 -34.27 -9.07 15.90
CA ARG A 7 -34.36 -7.92 16.82
C ARG A 7 -33.73 -8.19 18.20
N LYS A 8 -32.40 -8.26 18.22
CA LYS A 8 -31.63 -7.69 19.34
C LYS A 8 -30.89 -6.50 18.75
N GLU A 9 -31.47 -5.32 18.91
CA GLU A 9 -30.86 -4.06 18.48
C GLU A 9 -29.66 -3.79 19.40
N GLY A 10 -28.52 -4.36 19.03
CA GLY A 10 -27.25 -3.72 19.35
C GLY A 10 -27.27 -2.29 18.80
N THR A 11 -26.42 -1.43 19.34
CA THR A 11 -26.19 -0.10 18.77
C THR A 11 -25.95 -0.20 17.27
N LEU A 12 -26.25 0.87 16.51
CA LEU A 12 -26.03 0.92 15.07
C LEU A 12 -24.61 0.44 14.69
N GLU A 13 -23.62 0.77 15.52
CA GLU A 13 -22.23 0.35 15.36
C GLU A 13 -22.04 -1.17 15.50
N GLU A 14 -22.72 -1.82 16.44
CA GLU A 14 -22.64 -3.27 16.62
C GLU A 14 -23.30 -4.03 15.46
N VAL A 15 -24.45 -3.52 14.99
CA VAL A 15 -25.13 -4.08 13.82
C VAL A 15 -24.28 -3.89 12.56
N TRP A 16 -23.70 -2.70 12.38
CA TRP A 16 -22.81 -2.39 11.27
C TRP A 16 -21.53 -3.21 11.30
N LYS A 17 -20.94 -3.42 12.48
CA LYS A 17 -19.79 -4.31 12.67
C LYS A 17 -20.13 -5.73 12.26
N THR A 18 -21.24 -6.26 12.77
CA THR A 18 -21.70 -7.63 12.47
C THR A 18 -21.94 -7.83 10.98
N PHE A 19 -22.59 -6.85 10.33
CA PHE A 19 -22.81 -6.85 8.88
C PHE A 19 -21.49 -6.93 8.09
N LYS A 20 -20.51 -6.07 8.43
CA LYS A 20 -19.20 -6.07 7.76
C LYS A 20 -18.46 -7.38 7.95
N GLU A 21 -18.51 -7.98 9.14
CA GLU A 21 -17.86 -9.26 9.43
C GLU A 21 -18.47 -10.40 8.61
N ILE A 22 -19.81 -10.46 8.52
CA ILE A 22 -20.51 -11.45 7.70
C ILE A 22 -20.15 -11.26 6.22
N LEU A 23 -20.21 -10.04 5.70
CA LEU A 23 -19.87 -9.74 4.31
C LEU A 23 -18.42 -10.15 3.99
N TYR A 24 -17.48 -9.80 4.86
CA TYR A 24 -16.07 -10.13 4.67
C TYR A 24 -15.81 -11.64 4.74
N SER A 25 -16.47 -12.34 5.66
CA SER A 25 -16.37 -13.79 5.79
C SER A 25 -16.86 -14.51 4.53
N ASN A 26 -18.04 -14.12 4.02
CA ASN A 26 -18.60 -14.69 2.80
C ASN A 26 -17.73 -14.38 1.57
N ALA A 27 -17.28 -13.14 1.43
CA ALA A 27 -16.38 -12.75 0.34
C ALA A 27 -15.07 -13.56 0.39
N LYS A 28 -14.50 -13.76 1.59
CA LYS A 28 -13.30 -14.59 1.77
C LYS A 28 -13.54 -16.06 1.41
N GLN A 29 -14.72 -16.59 1.71
CA GLN A 29 -15.07 -17.97 1.39
C GLN A 29 -15.28 -18.18 -0.11
N VAL A 30 -15.95 -17.26 -0.80
CA VAL A 30 -16.27 -17.38 -2.23
C VAL A 30 -15.10 -17.01 -3.13
N CYS A 31 -14.44 -15.89 -2.84
CA CYS A 31 -13.36 -15.36 -3.68
C CYS A 31 -11.98 -15.94 -3.31
N GLY A 32 -11.89 -16.65 -2.18
CA GLY A 32 -10.62 -17.01 -1.56
C GLY A 32 -9.93 -15.80 -0.92
N TRP A 33 -8.85 -16.07 -0.20
CA TRP A 33 -7.93 -15.08 0.32
C TRP A 33 -6.53 -15.50 -0.14
N GLU A 34 -5.74 -14.55 -0.61
CA GLU A 34 -4.30 -14.75 -0.76
C GLU A 34 -3.61 -13.63 -0.01
N LYS A 35 -2.90 -13.99 1.06
CA LYS A 35 -2.09 -13.03 1.80
C LYS A 35 -0.86 -12.72 0.97
N TYR A 36 -0.96 -11.72 0.09
CA TYR A 36 0.19 -11.10 -0.55
C TYR A 36 1.01 -10.36 0.50
N SER A 37 1.80 -11.10 1.29
CA SER A 37 2.88 -10.52 2.08
C SER A 37 4.19 -11.22 1.74
N GLN A 38 4.67 -10.99 0.52
CA GLN A 38 6.06 -11.28 0.15
C GLN A 38 7.02 -10.15 0.59
N HIS A 39 6.52 -9.18 1.38
CA HIS A 39 7.34 -8.16 2.01
C HIS A 39 7.25 -8.37 3.52
N THR A 40 8.01 -9.34 4.02
CA THR A 40 8.51 -9.23 5.40
C THR A 40 9.04 -7.82 5.56
N LYS A 41 8.54 -7.08 6.54
CA LYS A 41 9.06 -5.73 6.84
C LYS A 41 10.55 -5.89 7.15
N SER A 42 11.37 -5.72 6.11
CA SER A 42 12.80 -5.90 6.17
C SER A 42 13.36 -4.90 7.18
N ALA A 43 14.45 -5.30 7.82
CA ALA A 43 15.07 -4.65 8.95
C ALA A 43 15.11 -3.12 8.82
N ARG A 44 15.05 -2.39 9.94
CA ARG A 44 14.92 -0.91 9.98
C ARG A 44 15.84 -0.16 9.00
N TRP A 45 17.05 -0.65 8.74
CA TRP A 45 18.01 -0.09 7.78
C TRP A 45 17.53 -0.18 6.30
N TRP A 46 16.72 -1.18 5.95
CA TRP A 46 16.04 -1.30 4.67
C TRP A 46 15.10 -0.13 4.41
N ASN A 47 14.34 0.28 5.44
CA ASN A 47 13.47 1.44 5.35
C ASN A 47 14.27 2.73 5.14
N ASP A 48 15.45 2.86 5.74
CA ASP A 48 16.27 4.07 5.63
C ASP A 48 16.96 4.16 4.26
N GLN A 49 17.47 3.04 3.74
CA GLN A 49 18.02 2.96 2.38
C GLN A 49 16.95 3.27 1.31
N VAL A 50 15.75 2.69 1.46
CA VAL A 50 14.60 2.95 0.58
C VAL A 50 14.15 4.41 0.68
N LYS A 51 14.02 4.96 1.90
CA LYS A 51 13.67 6.38 2.10
C LYS A 51 14.68 7.31 1.44
N ARG A 52 15.98 7.04 1.61
CA ARG A 52 17.06 7.83 1.01
C ARG A 52 16.98 7.80 -0.51
N THR A 53 16.90 6.63 -1.14
CA THR A 53 16.84 6.51 -2.61
C THR A 53 15.56 7.12 -3.20
N ILE A 54 14.41 7.00 -2.51
CA ILE A 54 13.18 7.70 -2.91
C ILE A 54 13.34 9.23 -2.77
N GLY A 55 14.00 9.70 -1.71
CA GLY A 55 14.31 11.12 -1.50
C GLY A 55 15.18 11.69 -2.61
N GLU A 56 16.26 10.99 -2.96
CA GLU A 56 17.16 11.36 -4.05
C GLU A 56 16.45 11.44 -5.41
N LYS A 57 15.58 10.45 -5.71
CA LYS A 57 14.71 10.48 -6.91
C LYS A 57 13.82 11.72 -6.93
N LYS A 58 13.17 12.05 -5.81
CA LYS A 58 12.27 13.22 -5.70
C LYS A 58 13.03 14.53 -5.90
N SER A 59 14.23 14.65 -5.31
CA SER A 59 15.08 15.82 -5.47
C SER A 59 15.54 16.00 -6.92
N ALA A 60 15.95 14.93 -7.60
CA ALA A 60 16.31 14.96 -9.02
C ALA A 60 15.12 15.37 -9.91
N TRP A 61 13.91 14.86 -9.60
CA TRP A 61 12.70 15.27 -10.31
C TRP A 61 12.36 16.74 -10.10
N LYS A 62 12.45 17.24 -8.86
CA LYS A 62 12.21 18.65 -8.54
C LYS A 62 13.20 19.55 -9.28
N LYS A 63 14.47 19.15 -9.35
CA LYS A 63 15.49 19.87 -10.10
C LYS A 63 15.17 19.91 -11.60
N TYR A 64 14.81 18.78 -12.20
CA TYR A 64 14.36 18.74 -13.59
C TYR A 64 13.12 19.62 -13.83
N LEU A 65 12.16 19.67 -12.92
CA LEU A 65 11.01 20.58 -13.05
C LEU A 65 11.40 22.06 -13.06
N GLN A 66 12.47 22.42 -12.34
CA GLN A 66 12.98 23.80 -12.29
C GLN A 66 13.81 24.16 -13.52
N THR A 67 14.72 23.27 -13.96
CA THR A 67 15.66 23.56 -15.05
C THR A 67 15.12 23.18 -16.42
N LYS A 68 14.30 22.12 -16.50
CA LYS A 68 13.83 21.45 -17.73
C LYS A 68 14.96 21.05 -18.69
N ILE A 69 16.18 20.86 -18.19
CA ILE A 69 17.35 20.48 -18.99
C ILE A 69 17.42 18.95 -19.13
N GLN A 70 17.86 18.48 -20.29
CA GLN A 70 17.94 17.06 -20.64
C GLN A 70 18.85 16.25 -19.71
N GLU A 71 19.92 16.85 -19.19
CA GLU A 71 20.83 16.22 -18.23
C GLU A 71 20.16 15.92 -16.88
N ASP A 72 19.34 16.84 -16.38
CA ASP A 72 18.59 16.62 -15.14
C ASP A 72 17.49 15.57 -15.33
N ARG A 73 16.95 15.45 -16.56
CA ARG A 73 16.05 14.36 -16.94
C ARG A 73 16.75 13.00 -16.88
N ALA A 74 17.95 12.89 -17.43
CA ALA A 74 18.75 11.68 -17.40
C ALA A 74 19.05 11.26 -15.95
N LYS A 75 19.52 12.19 -15.12
CA LYS A 75 19.77 11.96 -13.68
C LYS A 75 18.51 11.49 -12.93
N CYS A 76 17.34 12.04 -13.25
CA CYS A 76 16.09 11.59 -12.65
C CYS A 76 15.73 10.15 -13.05
N ILE A 77 15.99 9.76 -14.31
CA ILE A 77 15.76 8.40 -14.80
C ILE A 77 16.69 7.41 -14.11
N ASP A 78 17.97 7.76 -13.93
CA ASP A 78 18.95 6.92 -13.26
C ASP A 78 18.56 6.66 -11.80
N ARG A 79 18.26 7.73 -11.03
CA ARG A 79 17.81 7.60 -9.64
C ARG A 79 16.49 6.84 -9.51
N ARG A 80 15.60 6.92 -10.50
CA ARG A 80 14.37 6.12 -10.54
C ARG A 80 14.68 4.63 -10.73
N ASN A 81 15.62 4.28 -11.61
CA ASN A 81 16.00 2.90 -11.85
C ASN A 81 16.70 2.30 -10.62
N GLU A 82 17.52 3.10 -9.94
CA GLU A 82 18.19 2.72 -8.69
C GLU A 82 17.19 2.45 -7.57
N ALA A 83 16.20 3.33 -7.36
CA ALA A 83 15.12 3.10 -6.40
C ALA A 83 14.30 1.83 -6.73
N LYS A 84 14.09 1.51 -8.01
CA LYS A 84 13.41 0.27 -8.42
C LYS A 84 14.22 -0.98 -8.12
N LYS A 85 15.55 -0.94 -8.22
CA LYS A 85 16.43 -2.07 -7.86
C LYS A 85 16.40 -2.33 -6.36
N VAL A 86 16.46 -1.28 -5.55
CA VAL A 86 16.40 -1.39 -4.08
C VAL A 86 15.06 -1.94 -3.62
N VAL A 87 13.93 -1.56 -4.25
CA VAL A 87 12.60 -2.03 -3.84
C VAL A 87 12.25 -3.44 -4.34
N LYS A 88 12.87 -3.90 -5.43
CA LYS A 88 12.64 -5.25 -5.99
C LYS A 88 13.44 -6.36 -5.31
N THR A 89 14.43 -5.99 -4.51
CA THR A 89 15.29 -6.92 -3.76
C THR A 89 14.63 -7.24 -2.42
#